data_AF-A0AA96E4M8-F1
#
_entry.id   AF-A0AA96E4M8-F1
#
_cell.length_a   1.000
_cell.length_b   1.000
_cell.length_c   1.000
_cell.angle_alpha   90.00
_cell.angle_beta   90.00
_cell.angle_gamma   90.00
#
_symmetry.space_group_name_H-M   'P 1'
#
loop_
_entity.id
_entity.type
_entity.pdbx_description
1 polymer ?
#
loop_
_entity_poly.entity_id
_entity_poly.type
_entity_poly.pdbx_seq_one_letter_code
_entity_poly.pdbx_strand_id
1 'polypeptide(L)'
;MFKRWFTRDPASPPADIWRKARQQTPLLAALTPTEADLLAERAWQFLRTKRLTRHAELSNAPFEDAERLAIAGQACLLTLGWSDAEHREAFANVHEIVILPESFTREVEEMDEFGVVHEGVDERVGETSYQGPVVIAYADLIESGDFIGFNVLIHELAHKLDMGNSMDIDGFPPLPRSLSAKRWHAVFSSVWEDLNACLEKGLTPPIDDYAASHPGECFAVCCEYFFTAPDHLVNAYPALYELLCDYFNQAPLGRIKTA
;
A
#
# COMPACT_ATOMS: atom_id res chain seq x y z
N MET A 1 6.65 -12.40 -32.65
CA MET A 1 6.56 -11.40 -33.73
C MET A 1 5.23 -10.65 -33.57
N PHE A 2 5.18 -9.61 -32.73
CA PHE A 2 3.93 -8.88 -32.47
C PHE A 2 3.75 -7.76 -33.49
N LYS A 3 2.70 -7.86 -34.31
CA LYS A 3 2.24 -6.78 -35.20
C LYS A 3 1.67 -5.66 -34.32
N ARG A 4 2.38 -4.54 -34.24
CA ARG A 4 1.86 -3.24 -33.77
C ARG A 4 0.75 -2.79 -34.71
N TRP A 5 -0.49 -2.92 -34.27
CA TRP A 5 -1.61 -2.15 -34.80
C TRP A 5 -1.80 -0.94 -33.89
N PHE A 6 -1.78 0.25 -34.49
CA PHE A 6 -2.23 1.49 -33.85
C PHE A 6 -3.76 1.43 -33.71
N THR A 7 -4.26 0.68 -32.74
CA THR A 7 -5.60 0.86 -32.19
C THR A 7 -5.45 1.80 -30.99
N ARG A 8 -6.32 2.82 -30.87
CA ARG A 8 -6.54 3.51 -29.59
C ARG A 8 -6.91 2.43 -28.59
N ASP A 9 -5.96 2.03 -27.75
CA ASP A 9 -6.24 1.14 -26.63
C ASP A 9 -7.36 1.75 -25.80
N PRO A 10 -8.32 0.94 -25.33
CA PRO A 10 -9.41 1.43 -24.51
C PRO A 10 -8.85 2.07 -23.22
N ALA A 11 -9.50 3.15 -22.76
CA ALA A 11 -9.13 3.86 -21.54
C ALA A 11 -9.39 3.03 -20.27
N SER A 12 -10.24 2.01 -20.37
CA SER A 12 -10.69 1.15 -19.29
C SER A 12 -10.57 -0.33 -19.68
N PRO A 13 -10.50 -1.26 -18.71
CA PRO A 13 -10.43 -2.69 -18.98
C PRO A 13 -11.79 -3.25 -19.46
N PRO A 14 -11.83 -4.47 -20.03
CA PRO A 14 -13.09 -5.16 -20.27
C PRO A 14 -13.94 -5.28 -19.00
N ALA A 15 -15.22 -4.92 -19.09
CA ALA A 15 -16.09 -4.75 -17.93
C ALA A 15 -16.37 -6.05 -17.17
N ASP A 16 -16.34 -7.20 -17.85
CA ASP A 16 -16.47 -8.53 -17.26
C ASP A 16 -15.24 -8.91 -16.43
N ILE A 17 -14.04 -8.60 -16.93
CA ILE A 17 -12.78 -8.84 -16.20
C ILE A 17 -12.71 -7.95 -14.96
N TRP A 18 -13.04 -6.65 -15.08
CA TRP A 18 -13.08 -5.75 -13.92
C TRP A 18 -14.10 -6.18 -12.87
N ARG A 19 -15.29 -6.63 -13.31
CA ARG A 19 -16.31 -7.16 -12.41
C ARG A 19 -15.80 -8.39 -11.66
N LYS A 20 -15.11 -9.31 -12.34
CA LYS A 20 -14.51 -10.50 -11.71
C LYS A 20 -13.45 -10.10 -10.67
N ALA A 21 -12.54 -9.19 -11.03
CA ALA A 21 -11.53 -8.66 -10.11
C ALA A 21 -12.16 -8.08 -8.84
N ARG A 22 -13.21 -7.26 -8.98
CA ARG A 22 -13.96 -6.71 -7.84
C ARG A 22 -14.65 -7.79 -7.00
N GLN A 23 -15.22 -8.82 -7.64
CA GLN A 23 -15.89 -9.91 -6.91
C GLN A 23 -14.92 -10.75 -6.08
N GLN A 24 -13.66 -10.83 -6.48
CA GLN A 24 -12.61 -11.58 -5.78
C GLN A 24 -11.92 -10.77 -4.68
N THR A 25 -12.13 -9.45 -4.60
CA THR A 25 -11.42 -8.56 -3.68
C THR A 25 -12.41 -7.66 -2.93
N PRO A 26 -12.79 -7.99 -1.69
CA PRO A 26 -13.75 -7.23 -0.88
C PRO A 26 -13.52 -5.71 -0.83
N LEU A 27 -12.25 -5.26 -0.71
CA LEU A 27 -11.89 -3.84 -0.75
C LEU A 27 -12.40 -3.14 -2.02
N LEU A 28 -12.28 -3.80 -3.17
CA LEU A 28 -12.71 -3.26 -4.47
C LEU A 28 -14.23 -3.43 -4.68
N ALA A 29 -14.82 -4.48 -4.10
CA ALA A 29 -16.27 -4.69 -4.14
C ALA A 29 -17.04 -3.57 -3.41
N ALA A 30 -16.46 -3.03 -2.33
CA ALA A 30 -17.09 -2.03 -1.48
C ALA A 30 -17.23 -0.63 -2.10
N LEU A 31 -16.47 -0.33 -3.17
CA LEU A 31 -16.49 0.96 -3.83
C LEU A 31 -17.86 1.30 -4.46
N THR A 32 -18.22 2.57 -4.40
CA THR A 32 -19.37 3.11 -5.16
C THR A 32 -19.16 2.90 -6.67
N PRO A 33 -20.23 2.92 -7.50
CA PRO A 33 -20.08 2.78 -8.95
C PRO A 33 -19.10 3.79 -9.55
N THR A 34 -19.16 5.06 -9.13
CA THR A 34 -18.28 6.12 -9.63
C THR A 34 -16.82 5.90 -9.23
N GLU A 35 -16.55 5.53 -7.98
CA GLU A 35 -15.20 5.18 -7.53
C GLU A 35 -14.66 3.96 -8.27
N ALA A 36 -15.50 2.95 -8.49
CA ALA A 36 -15.11 1.73 -9.17
C ALA A 36 -14.79 1.95 -10.65
N ASP A 37 -15.48 2.86 -11.34
CA ASP A 37 -15.20 3.21 -12.72
C ASP A 37 -13.86 3.96 -12.82
N LEU A 38 -13.63 4.95 -11.95
CA LEU A 38 -12.35 5.68 -11.89
C LEU A 38 -11.19 4.75 -11.55
N LEU A 39 -11.38 3.86 -10.57
CA LEU A 39 -10.34 2.91 -10.19
C LEU A 39 -10.04 1.91 -11.32
N ALA A 40 -11.04 1.50 -12.11
CA ALA A 40 -10.83 0.63 -13.26
C ALA A 40 -9.89 1.28 -14.29
N GLU A 41 -10.11 2.55 -14.61
CA GLU A 41 -9.26 3.31 -15.54
C GLU A 41 -7.83 3.44 -15.00
N ARG A 42 -7.68 3.77 -13.72
CA ARG A 42 -6.37 3.89 -13.06
C ARG A 42 -5.62 2.56 -13.01
N ALA A 43 -6.28 1.49 -12.58
CA ALA A 43 -5.71 0.14 -12.55
C ALA A 43 -5.27 -0.34 -13.94
N TRP A 44 -6.08 -0.03 -14.97
CA TRP A 44 -5.74 -0.37 -16.35
C TRP A 44 -4.53 0.39 -16.87
N GLN A 45 -4.43 1.70 -16.57
CA GLN A 45 -3.24 2.49 -16.90
C GLN A 45 -2.00 2.01 -16.12
N PHE A 46 -2.17 1.62 -14.86
CA PHE A 46 -1.12 1.05 -14.03
C PHE A 46 -0.53 -0.22 -14.68
N LEU A 47 -1.38 -1.18 -15.07
CA LEU A 47 -0.93 -2.41 -15.75
C LEU A 47 -0.22 -2.19 -17.09
N ARG A 48 -0.41 -1.03 -17.71
CA ARG A 48 0.26 -0.66 -18.97
C ARG A 48 1.62 0.00 -18.76
N THR A 49 1.81 0.61 -17.59
CA THR A 49 3.04 1.35 -17.27
C THR A 49 3.97 0.59 -16.34
N LYS A 50 3.44 -0.39 -15.59
CA LYS A 50 4.15 -1.20 -14.61
C LYS A 50 4.18 -2.67 -15.04
N ARG A 51 5.30 -3.35 -14.79
CA ARG A 51 5.38 -4.81 -14.95
C ARG A 51 4.90 -5.50 -13.68
N LEU A 52 4.16 -6.59 -13.84
CA LEU A 52 3.93 -7.54 -12.75
C LEU A 52 4.66 -8.83 -13.12
N THR A 53 5.69 -9.17 -12.36
CA THR A 53 6.54 -10.33 -12.59
C THR A 53 6.35 -11.33 -11.46
N ARG A 54 6.24 -12.61 -11.79
CA ARG A 54 6.10 -13.68 -10.80
C ARG A 54 7.31 -14.59 -10.84
N HIS A 55 7.69 -15.09 -9.68
CA HIS A 55 8.68 -16.15 -9.58
C HIS A 55 8.23 -17.40 -10.35
N ALA A 56 9.17 -18.15 -10.93
CA ALA A 56 8.87 -19.30 -11.78
C ALA A 56 8.09 -20.40 -11.06
N GLU A 57 8.29 -20.54 -9.74
CA GLU A 57 7.57 -21.49 -8.90
C GLU A 57 6.08 -21.20 -8.78
N LEU A 58 5.67 -19.95 -8.99
CA LEU A 58 4.26 -19.53 -9.03
C LEU A 58 3.61 -19.77 -10.40
N SER A 59 4.28 -20.42 -11.35
CA SER A 59 3.75 -20.64 -12.71
C SER A 59 2.39 -21.34 -12.74
N ASN A 60 2.08 -22.19 -11.74
CA ASN A 60 0.81 -22.89 -11.61
C ASN A 60 -0.28 -22.11 -10.85
N ALA A 61 0.07 -21.00 -10.19
CA ALA A 61 -0.90 -20.16 -9.50
C ALA A 61 -1.71 -19.32 -10.50
N PRO A 62 -3.02 -19.10 -10.28
CA PRO A 62 -3.84 -18.23 -11.13
C PRO A 62 -3.26 -16.82 -11.22
N PHE A 63 -3.14 -16.30 -12.43
CA PHE A 63 -2.67 -14.93 -12.69
C PHE A 63 -3.20 -14.45 -14.03
N GLU A 64 -4.52 -14.57 -14.17
CA GLU A 64 -5.23 -14.07 -15.33
C GLU A 64 -5.39 -12.55 -15.21
N ASP A 65 -6.00 -11.94 -16.22
CA ASP A 65 -6.18 -10.49 -16.25
C ASP A 65 -7.02 -9.95 -15.07
N ALA A 66 -7.91 -10.76 -14.48
CA ALA A 66 -8.69 -10.38 -13.31
C ALA A 66 -7.82 -10.24 -12.05
N GLU A 67 -6.93 -11.20 -11.78
CA GLU A 67 -6.02 -11.13 -10.64
C GLU A 67 -5.02 -9.98 -10.80
N ARG A 68 -4.52 -9.76 -12.02
CA ARG A 68 -3.64 -8.61 -12.34
C ARG A 68 -4.37 -7.28 -12.11
N LEU A 69 -5.64 -7.17 -12.51
CA LEU A 69 -6.45 -5.99 -12.27
C LEU A 69 -6.80 -5.81 -10.78
N ALA A 70 -6.97 -6.89 -10.02
CA ALA A 70 -7.19 -6.81 -8.58
C ALA A 70 -5.96 -6.23 -7.86
N ILE A 71 -4.75 -6.70 -8.20
CA ILE A 71 -3.48 -6.14 -7.70
C ILE A 71 -3.37 -4.65 -8.06
N ALA A 72 -3.54 -4.31 -9.34
CA ALA A 72 -3.47 -2.92 -9.77
C ALA A 72 -4.56 -2.03 -9.14
N GLY A 73 -5.75 -2.58 -8.90
CA GLY A 73 -6.84 -1.90 -8.22
C GLY A 73 -6.51 -1.59 -6.75
N GLN A 74 -5.95 -2.55 -6.02
CA GLN A 74 -5.48 -2.33 -4.65
C GLN A 74 -4.36 -1.28 -4.61
N ALA A 75 -3.38 -1.35 -5.51
CA ALA A 75 -2.32 -0.35 -5.62
C ALA A 75 -2.86 1.06 -5.91
N CYS A 76 -3.82 1.18 -6.83
CA CYS A 76 -4.42 2.46 -7.20
C CYS A 76 -5.41 2.97 -6.14
N LEU A 77 -5.77 2.17 -5.14
CA LEU A 77 -6.68 2.57 -4.07
C LEU A 77 -6.07 3.69 -3.22
N LEU A 78 -4.76 3.65 -2.95
CA LEU A 78 -4.07 4.69 -2.17
C LEU A 78 -4.31 6.09 -2.76
N THR A 79 -4.29 6.18 -4.08
CA THR A 79 -4.31 7.46 -4.79
C THR A 79 -5.67 7.77 -5.39
N LEU A 80 -6.71 6.96 -5.16
CA LEU A 80 -8.04 7.08 -5.77
C LEU A 80 -8.67 8.47 -5.57
N GLY A 81 -8.49 9.08 -4.39
CA GLY A 81 -9.00 10.42 -4.07
C GLY A 81 -8.18 11.57 -4.66
N TRP A 82 -6.99 11.31 -5.22
CA TRP A 82 -6.08 12.35 -5.72
C TRP A 82 -6.44 12.79 -7.13
N SER A 83 -5.92 13.95 -7.55
CA SER A 83 -6.04 14.40 -8.94
C SER A 83 -5.29 13.46 -9.90
N ASP A 84 -5.64 13.50 -11.18
CA ASP A 84 -4.99 12.64 -12.18
C ASP A 84 -3.48 12.93 -12.34
N ALA A 85 -3.04 14.15 -12.05
CA ALA A 85 -1.63 14.49 -12.07
C ALA A 85 -0.90 13.82 -10.90
N GLU A 86 -1.40 14.02 -9.68
CA GLU A 86 -0.85 13.42 -8.45
C GLU A 86 -0.85 11.89 -8.53
N HIS A 87 -1.94 11.27 -9.01
CA HIS A 87 -2.02 9.82 -9.22
C HIS A 87 -0.90 9.28 -10.14
N ARG A 88 -0.60 9.99 -11.24
CA ARG A 88 0.46 9.57 -12.17
C ARG A 88 1.86 9.75 -11.60
N GLU A 89 2.05 10.77 -10.76
CA GLU A 89 3.34 11.07 -10.12
C GLU A 89 3.64 10.14 -8.95
N ALA A 90 2.61 9.77 -8.16
CA ALA A 90 2.70 8.98 -6.94
C ALA A 90 3.58 7.73 -7.04
N PHE A 91 3.46 6.99 -8.14
CA PHE A 91 4.20 5.76 -8.38
C PHE A 91 5.05 5.84 -9.65
N ALA A 92 5.53 7.04 -10.02
CA ALA A 92 6.36 7.23 -11.22
C ALA A 92 7.69 6.46 -11.14
N ASN A 93 8.27 6.35 -9.94
CA ASN A 93 9.49 5.58 -9.62
C ASN A 93 9.26 4.06 -9.50
N VAL A 94 8.02 3.61 -9.45
CA VAL A 94 7.70 2.17 -9.49
C VAL A 94 7.66 1.75 -10.95
N HIS A 95 8.43 0.74 -11.32
CA HIS A 95 8.43 0.17 -12.67
C HIS A 95 7.97 -1.27 -12.72
N GLU A 96 8.06 -1.98 -11.60
CA GLU A 96 7.83 -3.40 -11.51
C GLU A 96 7.41 -3.80 -10.10
N ILE A 97 6.44 -4.72 -10.03
CA ILE A 97 6.08 -5.45 -8.82
C ILE A 97 6.48 -6.91 -9.06
N VAL A 98 7.35 -7.44 -8.20
CA VAL A 98 7.85 -8.81 -8.24
C VAL A 98 7.15 -9.61 -7.15
N ILE A 99 6.54 -10.73 -7.53
CA ILE A 99 5.80 -11.61 -6.62
C ILE A 99 6.62 -12.89 -6.42
N LEU A 100 7.07 -13.11 -5.19
CA LEU A 100 7.85 -14.27 -4.76
C LEU A 100 6.96 -15.29 -4.04
N PRO A 101 7.33 -16.58 -3.94
CA PRO A 101 6.48 -17.60 -3.33
C PRO A 101 6.29 -17.42 -1.82
N GLU A 102 7.37 -17.12 -1.11
CA GLU A 102 7.44 -17.00 0.36
C GLU A 102 8.19 -15.72 0.76
N SER A 103 8.20 -15.42 2.07
CA SER A 103 9.05 -14.40 2.66
C SER A 103 10.51 -14.62 2.26
N PHE A 104 11.28 -13.54 2.16
CA PHE A 104 12.68 -13.59 1.82
C PHE A 104 13.52 -12.94 2.91
N THR A 105 14.72 -13.46 3.12
CA THR A 105 15.67 -12.92 4.08
C THR A 105 16.65 -11.98 3.39
N ARG A 106 16.91 -10.84 4.02
CA ARG A 106 17.94 -9.90 3.58
C ARG A 106 19.00 -9.76 4.67
N GLU A 107 20.27 -9.77 4.25
CA GLU A 107 21.36 -9.29 5.08
C GLU A 107 21.27 -7.75 5.14
N VAL A 108 20.96 -7.22 6.32
CA VAL A 108 20.90 -5.78 6.57
C VAL A 108 22.22 -5.37 7.21
N GLU A 109 22.94 -4.46 6.56
CA GLU A 109 24.05 -3.72 7.15
C GLU A 109 23.53 -2.37 7.62
N GLU A 110 23.31 -2.20 8.93
CA GLU A 110 22.95 -0.92 9.53
C GLU A 110 24.18 -0.31 10.20
N MET A 111 24.56 0.90 9.78
CA MET A 111 25.64 1.63 10.42
C MET A 111 25.09 2.57 11.48
N ASP A 112 25.43 2.33 12.75
CA ASP A 112 24.96 3.16 13.86
C ASP A 112 25.61 4.56 13.87
N GLU A 113 25.14 5.43 14.77
CA GLU A 113 25.63 6.81 14.93
C GLU A 113 27.13 6.88 15.29
N PHE A 114 27.75 5.76 15.66
CA PHE A 114 29.18 5.63 15.97
C PHE A 114 30.00 5.02 14.83
N GLY A 115 29.37 4.71 13.68
CA GLY A 115 30.03 4.13 12.52
C GLY A 115 30.25 2.62 12.60
N VAL A 116 29.54 1.91 13.48
CA VAL A 116 29.60 0.45 13.58
C VAL A 116 28.56 -0.16 12.67
N VAL A 117 29.00 -1.04 11.76
CA VAL A 117 28.10 -1.82 10.89
C VAL A 117 27.60 -3.03 11.68
N HIS A 118 26.29 -3.10 11.90
CA HIS A 118 25.59 -4.25 12.43
C HIS A 118 25.08 -5.06 11.23
N GLU A 119 25.58 -6.29 11.08
CA GLU A 119 25.04 -7.28 10.13
C GLU A 119 23.92 -8.06 10.80
N GLY A 120 22.70 -7.91 10.29
CA GLY A 120 21.51 -8.65 10.73
C GLY A 120 20.88 -9.43 9.58
N VAL A 121 20.09 -10.46 9.91
CA VAL A 121 19.19 -11.13 8.96
C VAL A 121 17.77 -10.72 9.31
N ASP A 122 17.12 -10.03 8.39
CA ASP A 122 15.72 -9.60 8.54
C ASP A 122 14.83 -10.43 7.61
N GLU A 123 13.74 -11.01 8.14
CA GLU A 123 12.77 -11.78 7.38
C GLU A 123 11.65 -10.86 6.91
N ARG A 124 11.45 -10.76 5.59
CA ARG A 124 10.53 -9.78 4.99
C ARG A 124 9.45 -10.42 4.15
N VAL A 125 8.23 -9.93 4.33
CA VAL A 125 7.04 -10.27 3.51
C VAL A 125 6.89 -9.33 2.30
N GLY A 126 7.64 -8.22 2.28
CA GLY A 126 7.78 -7.30 1.15
C GLY A 126 9.05 -6.44 1.24
N GLU A 127 9.47 -5.85 0.11
CA GLU A 127 10.58 -4.88 0.08
C GLU A 127 10.36 -3.80 -0.97
N THR A 128 10.63 -2.57 -0.56
CA THR A 128 10.61 -1.39 -1.38
C THR A 128 11.95 -0.66 -1.32
N SER A 129 12.54 -0.39 -2.49
CA SER A 129 13.74 0.43 -2.62
C SER A 129 13.49 1.64 -3.53
N TYR A 130 14.17 2.78 -3.29
CA TYR A 130 13.87 4.07 -3.95
C TYR A 130 13.71 4.02 -5.49
N GLN A 131 14.56 3.27 -6.20
CA GLN A 131 14.46 3.03 -7.65
C GLN A 131 14.25 1.57 -8.05
N GLY A 132 14.14 0.65 -7.08
CA GLY A 132 13.98 -0.77 -7.36
C GLY A 132 12.52 -1.22 -7.41
N PRO A 133 12.29 -2.50 -7.76
CA PRO A 133 10.96 -3.08 -7.78
C PRO A 133 10.31 -3.04 -6.39
N VAL A 134 8.99 -3.13 -6.37
CA VAL A 134 8.26 -3.54 -5.17
C VAL A 134 8.28 -5.06 -5.16
N VAL A 135 8.81 -5.68 -4.11
CA VAL A 135 8.85 -7.13 -3.95
C VAL A 135 7.79 -7.52 -2.93
N ILE A 136 6.99 -8.55 -3.22
CA ILE A 136 5.89 -9.01 -2.37
C ILE A 136 5.88 -10.53 -2.32
N ALA A 137 5.69 -11.10 -1.14
CA ALA A 137 5.43 -12.52 -0.98
C ALA A 137 3.99 -12.88 -1.38
N TYR A 138 3.82 -13.97 -2.12
CA TYR A 138 2.53 -14.40 -2.65
C TYR A 138 1.56 -14.81 -1.54
N ALA A 139 2.07 -15.44 -0.47
CA ALA A 139 1.29 -15.82 0.70
C ALA A 139 0.59 -14.61 1.32
N ASP A 140 1.30 -13.49 1.51
CA ASP A 140 0.75 -12.26 2.05
C ASP A 140 -0.16 -11.53 1.05
N LEU A 141 0.15 -11.64 -0.24
CA LEU A 141 -0.68 -11.06 -1.30
C LEU A 141 -2.06 -11.71 -1.40
N ILE A 142 -2.19 -13.02 -1.14
CA ILE A 142 -3.49 -13.71 -1.18
C ILE A 142 -4.33 -13.46 0.09
N GLU A 143 -3.69 -13.10 1.21
CA GLU A 143 -4.38 -12.66 2.42
C GLU A 143 -4.83 -11.19 2.33
N SER A 144 -4.17 -10.41 1.47
CA SER A 144 -4.55 -9.03 1.17
C SER A 144 -5.86 -8.93 0.38
N GLY A 145 -6.57 -7.82 0.57
CA GLY A 145 -7.75 -7.48 -0.22
C GLY A 145 -9.09 -7.61 0.52
N ASP A 146 -9.07 -8.04 1.77
CA ASP A 146 -10.20 -8.04 2.70
C ASP A 146 -10.07 -6.94 3.77
N PHE A 147 -11.07 -6.83 4.65
CA PHE A 147 -11.14 -5.85 5.73
C PHE A 147 -10.56 -6.40 7.04
N ILE A 148 -9.26 -6.75 7.04
CA ILE A 148 -8.61 -7.48 8.15
C ILE A 148 -7.50 -6.70 8.88
N GLY A 149 -7.24 -5.45 8.51
CA GLY A 149 -6.15 -4.65 9.10
C GLY A 149 -4.77 -4.88 8.47
N PHE A 150 -4.68 -5.73 7.44
CA PHE A 150 -3.45 -6.10 6.75
C PHE A 150 -3.60 -6.02 5.23
N ASN A 151 -2.59 -5.47 4.55
CA ASN A 151 -2.46 -5.47 3.10
C ASN A 151 -1.02 -5.15 2.67
N VAL A 152 -0.24 -6.20 2.38
CA VAL A 152 1.18 -6.08 2.00
C VAL A 152 1.41 -5.17 0.79
N LEU A 153 0.46 -5.12 -0.17
CA LEU A 153 0.61 -4.24 -1.33
C LEU A 153 0.41 -2.77 -0.97
N ILE A 154 -0.54 -2.46 -0.10
CA ILE A 154 -0.74 -1.10 0.41
C ILE A 154 0.45 -0.68 1.26
N HIS A 155 0.97 -1.59 2.09
CA HIS A 155 2.14 -1.39 2.92
C HIS A 155 3.36 -0.97 2.09
N GLU A 156 3.75 -1.80 1.12
CA GLU A 156 4.92 -1.51 0.28
C GLU A 156 4.76 -0.24 -0.57
N LEU A 157 3.54 0.02 -1.04
CA LEU A 157 3.27 1.24 -1.79
C LEU A 157 3.19 2.48 -0.89
N ALA A 158 2.86 2.35 0.39
CA ALA A 158 2.99 3.44 1.34
C ALA A 158 4.46 3.84 1.50
N HIS A 159 5.38 2.88 1.62
CA HIS A 159 6.83 3.15 1.59
C HIS A 159 7.27 3.90 0.32
N LYS A 160 6.71 3.56 -0.84
CA LYS A 160 6.96 4.30 -2.09
C LYS A 160 6.45 5.74 -2.04
N LEU A 161 5.31 6.00 -1.40
CA LEU A 161 4.81 7.35 -1.20
C LEU A 161 5.69 8.14 -0.24
N ASP A 162 6.16 7.50 0.83
CA ASP A 162 7.04 8.09 1.83
C ASP A 162 8.35 8.60 1.21
N MET A 163 8.96 7.73 0.38
CA MET A 163 10.13 8.05 -0.43
C MET A 163 9.92 9.18 -1.47
N GLY A 164 8.72 9.75 -1.60
CA GLY A 164 8.47 10.85 -2.54
C GLY A 164 9.21 12.16 -2.17
N ASN A 165 9.59 12.34 -0.90
CA ASN A 165 10.28 13.54 -0.39
C ASN A 165 11.76 13.31 -0.04
N SER A 166 12.15 12.06 0.24
CA SER A 166 13.48 11.67 0.71
C SER A 166 13.87 10.31 0.14
N MET A 167 15.17 9.99 0.14
CA MET A 167 15.63 8.63 -0.16
C MET A 167 15.33 7.66 1.00
N ASP A 168 15.15 8.19 2.21
CA ASP A 168 14.89 7.43 3.42
C ASP A 168 13.37 7.34 3.68
N ILE A 169 12.94 6.24 4.31
CA ILE A 169 11.55 6.00 4.74
C ILE A 169 11.42 6.54 6.18
N ASP A 170 10.96 7.77 6.38
CA ASP A 170 10.89 8.42 7.70
C ASP A 170 9.45 8.63 8.22
N GLY A 171 8.45 8.09 7.53
CA GLY A 171 7.03 8.27 7.81
C GLY A 171 6.53 9.68 7.47
N PHE A 172 7.21 10.40 6.58
CA PHE A 172 6.91 11.78 6.19
C PHE A 172 6.82 11.94 4.65
N PRO A 173 5.74 11.42 4.03
CA PRO A 173 5.54 11.55 2.58
C PRO A 173 5.35 13.01 2.12
N PRO A 174 5.42 13.27 0.81
CA PRO A 174 4.98 14.54 0.22
C PRO A 174 3.56 14.92 0.66
N LEU A 175 3.45 15.97 1.46
CA LEU A 175 2.17 16.42 1.98
C LEU A 175 1.48 17.40 1.00
N PRO A 176 0.15 17.30 0.82
CA PRO A 176 -0.57 18.30 0.07
C PRO A 176 -0.51 19.65 0.79
N ARG A 177 -0.61 20.76 0.04
CA ARG A 177 -0.50 22.13 0.60
C ARG A 177 -1.51 22.44 1.71
N SER A 178 -2.65 21.74 1.71
CA SER A 178 -3.69 21.86 2.74
C SER A 178 -3.28 21.26 4.08
N LEU A 179 -2.28 20.37 4.10
CA LEU A 179 -1.91 19.61 5.28
C LEU A 179 -0.63 20.16 5.92
N SER A 180 -0.70 20.44 7.22
CA SER A 180 0.42 21.01 7.97
C SER A 180 1.40 19.90 8.38
N ALA A 181 2.68 20.09 8.04
CA ALA A 181 3.78 19.26 8.54
C ALA A 181 3.78 19.13 10.08
N LYS A 182 3.44 20.20 10.79
CA LYS A 182 3.34 20.20 12.26
C LYS A 182 2.22 19.30 12.76
N ARG A 183 1.06 19.31 12.08
CA ARG A 183 -0.08 18.43 12.42
C ARG A 183 0.29 16.97 12.13
N TRP A 184 0.91 16.71 10.98
CA TRP A 184 1.37 15.37 10.61
C TRP A 184 2.29 14.78 11.68
N HIS A 185 3.36 15.50 12.00
CA HIS A 185 4.33 15.08 13.00
C HIS A 185 3.68 14.87 14.37
N ALA A 186 2.87 15.82 14.86
CA ALA A 186 2.23 15.69 16.16
C ALA A 186 1.31 14.46 16.27
N VAL A 187 0.56 14.13 15.21
CA VAL A 187 -0.35 12.98 15.21
C VAL A 187 0.43 11.67 15.13
N PHE A 188 1.39 11.53 14.20
CA PHE A 188 2.18 10.31 14.08
C PHE A 188 3.08 10.06 15.30
N SER A 189 3.66 11.11 15.90
CA SER A 189 4.40 10.97 17.17
C SER A 189 3.50 10.49 18.30
N SER A 190 2.26 11.00 18.39
CA SER A 190 1.32 10.54 19.42
C SER A 190 0.93 9.07 19.26
N VAL A 191 0.79 8.59 18.02
CA VAL A 191 0.51 7.18 17.73
C VAL A 191 1.72 6.32 18.13
N TRP A 192 2.90 6.71 17.65
CA TRP A 192 4.16 6.02 17.96
C TRP A 192 4.43 5.90 19.46
N GLU A 193 4.26 6.99 20.22
CA GLU A 193 4.46 7.03 21.66
C GLU A 193 3.46 6.11 22.39
N ASP A 194 2.20 6.07 21.96
CA ASP A 194 1.18 5.20 22.55
C ASP A 194 1.49 3.71 22.30
N LEU A 195 1.89 3.34 21.08
CA LEU A 195 2.30 1.98 20.73
C LEU A 195 3.46 1.51 21.61
N ASN A 196 4.52 2.31 21.70
CA ASN A 196 5.69 2.00 22.52
C ASN A 196 5.31 1.89 24.01
N ALA A 197 4.46 2.79 24.51
CA ALA A 197 4.00 2.74 25.89
C ALA A 197 3.14 1.49 26.21
N CYS A 198 2.40 0.95 25.25
CA CYS A 198 1.72 -0.34 25.39
C CYS A 198 2.73 -1.49 25.49
N LEU A 199 3.70 -1.53 24.58
CA LEU A 199 4.73 -2.58 24.53
C LEU A 199 5.60 -2.60 25.79
N GLU A 200 6.04 -1.44 26.28
CA GLU A 200 6.81 -1.32 27.53
C GLU A 200 6.05 -1.86 28.75
N LYS A 201 4.71 -1.82 28.71
CA LYS A 201 3.84 -2.36 29.77
C LYS A 201 3.44 -3.82 29.55
N GLY A 202 3.89 -4.44 28.46
CA GLY A 202 3.49 -5.79 28.06
C GLY A 202 2.01 -5.88 27.68
N LEU A 203 1.41 -4.78 27.21
CA LEU A 203 0.04 -4.72 26.72
C LEU A 203 0.04 -4.88 25.20
N THR A 204 -0.99 -5.53 24.67
CA THR A 204 -1.24 -5.56 23.23
C THR A 204 -1.59 -4.14 22.75
N PRO A 205 -0.84 -3.56 21.80
CA PRO A 205 -1.18 -2.25 21.24
C PRO A 205 -2.50 -2.28 20.47
N PRO A 206 -3.13 -1.13 20.25
CA PRO A 206 -4.40 -1.07 19.56
C PRO A 206 -4.29 -1.30 18.06
N ILE A 207 -3.12 -1.21 17.42
CA ILE A 207 -2.87 -1.70 16.05
C ILE A 207 -1.67 -2.64 16.08
N ASP A 208 -1.29 -3.18 14.93
CA ASP A 208 -0.15 -4.09 14.81
C ASP A 208 1.12 -3.51 15.45
N ASP A 209 1.81 -4.29 16.27
CA ASP A 209 2.97 -3.83 17.03
C ASP A 209 4.19 -3.56 16.15
N TYR A 210 4.21 -4.10 14.93
CA TYR A 210 5.20 -3.78 13.92
C TYR A 210 5.26 -2.29 13.60
N ALA A 211 4.15 -1.56 13.76
CA ALA A 211 4.11 -0.10 13.62
C ALA A 211 5.04 0.63 14.61
N ALA A 212 5.47 0.00 15.70
CA ALA A 212 6.42 0.58 16.67
C ALA A 212 7.90 0.31 16.33
N SER A 213 8.19 -0.38 15.22
CA SER A 213 9.55 -0.78 14.84
C SER A 213 10.35 0.34 14.15
N HIS A 214 9.72 1.07 13.22
CA HIS A 214 10.32 2.23 12.56
C HIS A 214 9.25 3.27 12.16
N PRO A 215 9.52 4.60 12.17
CA PRO A 215 8.54 5.61 11.75
C PRO A 215 7.93 5.36 10.37
N GLY A 216 8.72 4.83 9.44
CA GLY A 216 8.26 4.33 8.15
C GLY A 216 7.21 3.22 8.25
N GLU A 217 7.49 2.20 9.07
CA GLU A 217 6.55 1.11 9.31
C GLU A 217 5.29 1.59 10.02
N CYS A 218 5.41 2.56 10.93
CA CYS A 218 4.25 3.23 11.52
C CYS A 218 3.35 3.83 10.43
N PHE A 219 3.93 4.55 9.47
CA PHE A 219 3.17 5.12 8.36
C PHE A 219 2.52 4.03 7.49
N ALA A 220 3.28 3.00 7.10
CA ALA A 220 2.79 1.93 6.24
C ALA A 220 1.66 1.12 6.89
N VAL A 221 1.84 0.68 8.14
CA VAL A 221 0.80 -0.02 8.91
C VAL A 221 -0.43 0.88 9.11
N CYS A 222 -0.25 2.16 9.43
CA CYS A 222 -1.39 3.08 9.53
C CYS A 222 -2.16 3.20 8.21
N CYS A 223 -1.49 3.14 7.05
CA CYS A 223 -2.14 3.10 5.75
C CYS A 223 -2.91 1.79 5.53
N GLU A 224 -2.36 0.65 5.93
CA GLU A 224 -3.08 -0.63 5.88
C GLU A 224 -4.38 -0.56 6.66
N TYR A 225 -4.32 -0.15 7.94
CA TYR A 225 -5.50 0.02 8.79
C TYR A 225 -6.48 1.03 8.21
N PHE A 226 -6.00 2.14 7.64
CA PHE A 226 -6.88 3.15 7.05
C PHE A 226 -7.74 2.60 5.91
N PHE A 227 -7.19 1.73 5.06
CA PHE A 227 -7.93 1.15 3.94
C PHE A 227 -8.67 -0.14 4.28
N THR A 228 -8.15 -0.94 5.23
CA THR A 228 -8.64 -2.30 5.50
C THR A 228 -9.36 -2.47 6.83
N ALA A 229 -9.07 -1.64 7.83
CA ALA A 229 -9.79 -1.64 9.12
C ALA A 229 -10.06 -0.21 9.62
N PRO A 230 -10.69 0.67 8.82
CA PRO A 230 -10.91 2.07 9.20
C PRO A 230 -11.78 2.23 10.45
N ASP A 231 -12.70 1.31 10.73
CA ASP A 231 -13.49 1.31 11.98
C ASP A 231 -12.60 1.11 13.21
N HIS A 232 -11.66 0.17 13.12
CA HIS A 232 -10.67 -0.07 14.14
C HIS A 232 -9.73 1.11 14.32
N LEU A 233 -9.24 1.69 13.20
CA LEU A 233 -8.36 2.86 13.24
C LEU A 233 -9.04 4.09 13.86
N VAL A 234 -10.32 4.34 13.56
CA VAL A 234 -11.09 5.44 14.16
C VAL A 234 -11.26 5.26 15.67
N ASN A 235 -11.48 4.02 16.11
CA ASN A 235 -11.64 3.71 17.53
C ASN A 235 -10.32 3.88 18.30
N ALA A 236 -9.20 3.48 17.70
CA ALA A 236 -7.87 3.60 18.30
C ALA A 236 -7.33 5.04 18.24
N TYR A 237 -7.32 5.64 17.05
CA TYR A 237 -6.64 6.89 16.75
C TYR A 237 -7.50 7.79 15.84
N PRO A 238 -8.56 8.44 16.38
CA PRO A 238 -9.47 9.25 15.56
C PRO A 238 -8.77 10.42 14.85
N ALA A 239 -7.81 11.07 15.52
CA ALA A 239 -7.02 12.16 14.92
C ALA A 239 -6.14 11.68 13.76
N LEU A 240 -5.62 10.44 13.83
CA LEU A 240 -4.88 9.81 12.74
C LEU A 240 -5.80 9.49 11.56
N TYR A 241 -6.98 8.93 11.82
CA TYR A 241 -7.95 8.68 10.75
C TYR A 241 -8.35 9.96 10.01
N GLU A 242 -8.63 11.05 10.74
CA GLU A 242 -8.92 12.36 10.12
C GLU A 242 -7.74 12.89 9.32
N LEU A 243 -6.51 12.76 9.83
CA LEU A 243 -5.30 13.16 9.12
C LEU A 243 -5.14 12.39 7.80
N LEU A 244 -5.34 11.07 7.82
CA LEU A 244 -5.23 10.22 6.64
C LEU A 244 -6.39 10.45 5.65
N CYS A 245 -7.58 10.83 6.13
CA CYS A 245 -8.66 11.28 5.26
C CYS A 245 -8.24 12.52 4.45
N ASP A 246 -7.62 13.50 5.12
CA ASP A 246 -7.14 14.72 4.48
C ASP A 246 -5.98 14.45 3.51
N TYR A 247 -5.10 13.50 3.84
CA TYR A 247 -3.97 13.11 3.00
C TYR A 247 -4.39 12.33 1.75
N PHE A 248 -5.21 11.29 1.91
CA PHE A 248 -5.65 10.45 0.79
C PHE A 248 -6.84 11.03 0.03
N ASN A 249 -7.48 12.08 0.57
CA ASN A 249 -8.75 12.63 0.08
C ASN A 249 -9.82 11.52 -0.06
N GLN A 250 -9.90 10.64 0.94
CA GLN A 250 -10.78 9.48 0.98
C GLN A 250 -11.32 9.27 2.39
N ALA A 251 -12.50 8.67 2.53
CA ALA A 251 -13.07 8.30 3.82
C ALA A 251 -13.52 6.82 3.83
N PRO A 252 -12.59 5.87 3.99
CA PRO A 252 -12.87 4.43 3.83
C PRO A 252 -13.84 3.85 4.85
N LEU A 253 -14.09 4.49 5.99
CA LEU A 253 -15.02 4.00 7.01
C LEU A 253 -16.40 3.67 6.45
N GLY A 254 -16.91 4.49 5.52
CA GLY A 254 -18.20 4.26 4.87
C GLY A 254 -18.24 3.06 3.91
N ARG A 255 -17.08 2.45 3.61
CA ARG A 255 -16.95 1.30 2.70
C ARG A 255 -17.10 -0.03 3.44
N ILE A 256 -16.84 -0.07 4.76
CA ILE A 256 -17.13 -1.25 5.57
C ILE A 256 -18.64 -1.36 5.70
N LYS A 257 -19.22 -2.42 5.14
CA LYS A 257 -20.60 -2.78 5.44
C LYS A 257 -20.59 -3.49 6.78
N THR A 258 -21.06 -2.82 7.83
CA THR A 258 -21.37 -3.49 9.09
C THR A 258 -22.44 -4.54 8.78
N ALA A 259 -22.12 -5.82 9.05
CA ALA A 259 -23.06 -6.93 8.88
C ALA A 259 -24.25 -6.80 9.83
#